data_AF-F9HJU3-F1
#
_entry.id   AF-F9HJU3-F1
#
_cell.length_a   1.000
_cell.length_b   1.000
_cell.length_c   1.000
_cell.angle_alpha   90.00
_cell.angle_beta   90.00
_cell.angle_gamma   90.00
#
_symmetry.space_group_name_H-M   'P 1'
#
loop_
_entity.id
_entity.type
_entity.pdbx_description
1 polymer ?
#
loop_
_entity_poly.entity_id
_entity_poly.type
_entity_poly.pdbx_seq_one_letter_code
_entity_poly.pdbx_strand_id
1 'polypeptide(L)'
;MIEFHFNKDFRFEGRFYILLLMLFLGVIEPHAGLNVPNLIYFGCVLFLLILQIFVPIIHHKNYPVGSYHFHWGFYNDPKIYFALFLARSFFFGFQDISNPFYWILALLIASSFVRSFITKEKEAK
;
A
#
# COMPACT_ATOMS: atom_id res chain seq x y z
N MET A 1 6.32 17.32 -13.24
CA MET A 1 5.73 16.07 -13.77
C MET A 1 6.49 14.94 -13.11
N ILE A 2 5.81 14.00 -12.44
CA ILE A 2 6.48 12.83 -11.85
C ILE A 2 6.76 11.86 -13.00
N GLU A 3 8.02 11.67 -13.33
CA GLU A 3 8.45 10.74 -14.37
C GLU A 3 8.62 9.36 -13.74
N PHE A 4 7.99 8.33 -14.32
CA PHE A 4 8.08 6.95 -13.85
C PHE A 4 8.98 6.16 -14.79
N HIS A 5 9.85 5.33 -14.22
CA HIS A 5 10.67 4.39 -14.99
C HIS A 5 10.43 2.97 -14.53
N PHE A 6 10.69 2.01 -15.42
CA PHE A 6 10.70 0.61 -15.05
C PHE A 6 11.80 0.37 -14.03
N ASN A 7 11.45 -0.24 -12.90
CA ASN A 7 12.41 -0.58 -11.87
C ASN A 7 13.40 -1.60 -12.43
N LYS A 8 14.65 -1.20 -12.71
CA LYS A 8 15.67 -2.13 -13.25
C LYS A 8 16.06 -3.21 -12.24
N ASP A 9 15.84 -2.94 -10.96
CA ASP A 9 15.98 -3.90 -9.86
C ASP A 9 14.68 -4.68 -9.60
N PHE A 10 13.70 -4.62 -10.51
CA PHE A 10 12.52 -5.48 -10.53
C PHE A 10 12.93 -6.93 -10.76
N ARG A 11 13.44 -7.54 -9.69
CA ARG A 11 13.53 -8.98 -9.58
C ARG A 11 12.17 -9.44 -9.12
N PHE A 12 11.75 -10.61 -9.61
CA PHE A 12 10.64 -11.37 -9.06
C PHE A 12 10.97 -11.78 -7.61
N GLU A 13 11.02 -10.80 -6.71
CA GLU A 13 11.23 -11.02 -5.30
C GLU A 13 9.97 -11.65 -4.70
N GLY A 14 10.12 -12.45 -3.65
CA GLY A 14 9.00 -13.08 -2.94
C GLY A 14 7.87 -12.09 -2.59
N ARG A 15 8.22 -10.83 -2.39
CA ARG A 15 7.31 -9.69 -2.13
C ARG A 15 6.30 -9.43 -3.24
N PHE A 16 6.71 -9.49 -4.50
CA PHE A 16 5.81 -9.36 -5.65
C PHE A 16 4.78 -10.48 -5.65
N TYR A 17 5.25 -11.71 -5.40
CA TYR A 17 4.38 -12.88 -5.29
C TYR A 17 3.43 -12.81 -4.10
N ILE A 18 3.82 -12.19 -2.98
CA ILE A 18 2.92 -11.97 -1.84
C ILE A 18 1.79 -11.00 -2.22
N LEU A 19 2.08 -9.90 -2.92
CA LEU A 19 1.04 -8.97 -3.38
C LEU A 19 0.12 -9.65 -4.42
N LEU A 20 0.68 -10.42 -5.35
CA LEU A 20 -0.08 -11.18 -6.32
C LEU A 20 -0.97 -12.24 -5.64
N LEU A 21 -0.44 -12.92 -4.62
CA LEU A 21 -1.19 -13.89 -3.82
C LEU A 21 -2.33 -13.20 -3.06
N MET A 22 -2.11 -12.03 -2.46
CA MET A 22 -3.16 -11.26 -1.78
C MET A 22 -4.28 -10.85 -2.75
N LEU A 23 -3.91 -10.43 -3.96
CA LEU A 23 -4.86 -10.09 -5.01
C LEU A 23 -5.65 -11.34 -5.45
N PHE A 24 -4.96 -12.44 -5.72
CA PHE A 24 -5.60 -13.72 -6.09
C PHE A 24 -6.55 -14.22 -5.01
N LEU A 25 -6.08 -14.27 -3.76
CA LEU A 25 -6.90 -14.65 -2.62
C LEU A 25 -8.14 -13.75 -2.55
N GLY A 26 -8.02 -12.44 -2.83
CA GLY A 26 -9.14 -11.51 -2.77
C GLY A 26 -10.20 -11.82 -3.83
N VAL A 27 -9.76 -12.19 -5.03
CA VAL A 27 -10.63 -12.51 -6.16
C VAL A 27 -11.38 -13.83 -5.97
N ILE A 28 -10.75 -14.84 -5.35
CA ILE A 28 -11.38 -16.15 -5.13
C ILE A 28 -12.34 -16.18 -3.94
N GLU A 29 -12.38 -15.13 -3.13
CA GLU A 29 -13.23 -15.07 -1.94
C GLU A 29 -14.70 -15.07 -2.38
N PRO A 30 -15.52 -16.06 -2.00
CA PRO A 30 -16.88 -16.25 -2.53
C PRO A 30 -17.84 -15.10 -2.15
N HIS A 31 -17.48 -14.29 -1.17
CA HIS A 31 -18.20 -13.10 -0.73
C HIS A 31 -17.57 -11.77 -1.23
N ALA A 32 -16.61 -11.84 -2.16
CA ALA A 32 -16.02 -10.68 -2.82
C ALA A 32 -17.00 -10.05 -3.82
N GLY A 33 -18.12 -9.52 -3.33
CA GLY A 33 -18.85 -8.52 -4.09
C GLY A 33 -17.94 -7.32 -4.38
N LEU A 34 -18.16 -6.62 -5.50
CA LEU A 34 -17.51 -5.33 -5.81
C LEU A 34 -18.09 -4.21 -4.94
N ASN A 35 -18.05 -4.40 -3.62
CA ASN A 35 -18.47 -3.42 -2.65
C ASN A 35 -17.33 -2.44 -2.37
N VAL A 36 -17.67 -1.22 -1.94
CA VAL A 36 -16.72 -0.13 -1.71
C VAL A 36 -15.47 -0.56 -0.90
N PRO A 37 -15.59 -1.32 0.22
CA PRO A 37 -14.42 -1.67 1.02
C PRO A 37 -13.48 -2.66 0.32
N ASN A 38 -14.04 -3.62 -0.43
CA ASN A 38 -13.26 -4.55 -1.23
C ASN A 38 -12.53 -3.83 -2.36
N LEU A 39 -13.19 -2.85 -3.00
CA LEU A 39 -12.58 -2.03 -4.05
C LEU A 39 -11.40 -1.21 -3.52
N ILE A 40 -11.54 -0.63 -2.31
CA ILE A 40 -10.44 0.07 -1.64
C ILE A 40 -9.26 -0.88 -1.41
N TYR A 41 -9.53 -2.09 -0.88
CA TYR A 41 -8.49 -3.09 -0.67
C TYR A 41 -7.76 -3.46 -1.97
N PHE A 42 -8.51 -3.82 -3.02
CA PHE A 42 -7.92 -4.16 -4.32
C PHE A 42 -7.14 -2.99 -4.93
N GLY A 43 -7.68 -1.77 -4.82
CA GLY A 43 -7.01 -0.56 -5.27
C GLY A 43 -5.67 -0.35 -4.58
N CYS A 44 -5.61 -0.55 -3.26
CA CYS A 44 -4.36 -0.46 -2.50
C CYS A 44 -3.34 -1.53 -2.92
N VAL A 45 -3.75 -2.80 -3.03
CA VAL A 45 -2.85 -3.90 -3.44
C VAL A 45 -2.34 -3.67 -4.87
N LEU A 46 -3.23 -3.29 -5.78
CA LEU A 46 -2.87 -3.02 -7.18
C LEU A 46 -1.94 -1.81 -7.29
N PHE A 47 -2.20 -0.73 -6.55
CA PHE A 47 -1.33 0.45 -6.51
C PHE A 47 0.08 0.09 -6.06
N LEU A 48 0.22 -0.73 -5.01
CA LEU A 48 1.52 -1.18 -4.53
C LEU A 48 2.24 -2.05 -5.54
N LEU A 49 1.52 -2.90 -6.25
CA LEU A 49 2.04 -3.78 -7.28
C LEU A 49 2.54 -2.95 -8.49
N ILE A 50 1.77 -1.96 -8.94
CA ILE A 50 2.16 -1.02 -9.99
C ILE A 50 3.43 -0.28 -9.60
N LEU A 51 3.53 0.21 -8.37
CA LEU A 51 4.69 0.95 -7.89
C LEU A 51 5.96 0.09 -7.71
N GLN A 52 5.82 -1.23 -7.53
CA GLN A 52 6.98 -2.13 -7.59
C GLN A 52 7.53 -2.25 -9.01
N ILE A 53 6.65 -2.25 -10.01
CA ILE A 53 7.00 -2.32 -11.43
C ILE A 53 7.53 -0.97 -11.93
N PHE A 54 6.84 0.11 -11.57
CA PHE A 54 7.10 1.47 -12.01
C PHE A 54 7.48 2.36 -10.84
N VAL A 55 8.75 2.74 -10.79
CA VAL A 55 9.34 3.54 -9.73
C VAL A 55 9.33 5.01 -10.18
N PRO A 56 8.71 5.93 -9.42
CA PRO A 56 8.89 7.36 -9.68
C PRO A 56 10.37 7.76 -9.55
N ILE A 57 10.86 8.52 -10.52
CA ILE A 57 12.19 9.13 -10.50
C ILE A 57 12.20 10.21 -9.41
N ILE A 58 12.79 9.88 -8.27
CA ILE A 58 12.94 10.77 -7.12
C ILE A 58 14.35 11.34 -7.17
N HIS A 59 14.48 12.59 -7.63
CA HIS A 59 15.75 13.32 -7.55
C HIS A 59 15.97 13.78 -6.10
N HIS A 60 16.58 12.92 -5.29
CA HIS A 60 16.89 13.19 -3.88
C HIS A 60 17.61 14.52 -3.63
N LYS A 61 18.30 15.10 -4.63
CA LYS A 61 19.06 16.35 -4.51
C LYS A 61 18.24 17.64 -4.41
N ASN A 62 16.93 17.64 -4.68
CA ASN A 62 16.13 18.87 -4.79
C ASN A 62 14.97 18.97 -3.79
N TYR A 63 14.89 18.11 -2.77
CA TYR A 63 13.81 18.23 -1.78
C TYR A 63 14.14 19.32 -0.76
N PRO A 64 13.25 20.32 -0.57
CA PRO A 64 13.43 21.27 0.51
C PRO A 64 13.33 20.55 1.85
N VAL A 65 14.13 20.99 2.81
CA VAL A 65 14.18 20.42 4.16
C VAL A 65 12.79 20.35 4.77
N GLY A 66 12.44 19.19 5.33
CA GLY A 66 11.12 18.93 5.91
C GLY A 66 10.07 18.43 4.91
N SER A 67 10.45 18.17 3.65
CA SER A 67 9.59 17.53 2.66
C SER A 67 9.31 16.07 2.99
N TYR A 68 8.14 15.63 2.58
CA TYR A 68 7.75 14.23 2.57
C TYR A 68 8.24 13.57 1.27
N HIS A 69 8.88 12.42 1.39
CA HIS A 69 9.32 11.64 0.24
C HIS A 69 8.86 10.19 0.34
N PHE A 70 8.82 9.54 -0.82
CA PHE A 70 8.48 8.13 -0.93
C PHE A 70 9.58 7.27 -0.31
N HIS A 71 9.23 6.39 0.62
CA HIS A 71 10.20 5.53 1.26
C HIS A 71 10.34 4.20 0.51
N TRP A 72 11.35 4.01 -0.34
CA TRP A 72 11.54 2.74 -1.05
C TRP A 72 11.81 1.55 -0.12
N GLY A 73 12.43 1.79 1.04
CA GLY A 73 12.59 0.79 2.10
C GLY A 73 11.27 0.24 2.64
N PHE A 74 10.15 0.90 2.36
CA PHE A 74 8.81 0.44 2.66
C PHE A 74 8.57 -0.97 2.10
N TYR A 75 8.92 -1.22 0.83
CA TYR A 75 8.70 -2.55 0.27
C TYR A 75 9.50 -3.65 0.96
N ASN A 76 10.58 -3.31 1.65
CA ASN A 76 11.39 -4.26 2.39
C ASN A 76 10.85 -4.56 3.79
N ASP A 77 9.93 -3.75 4.33
CA ASP A 77 9.38 -3.96 5.67
C ASP A 77 8.26 -5.03 5.64
N PRO A 78 8.46 -6.20 6.29
CA PRO A 78 7.47 -7.28 6.32
C PRO A 78 6.14 -6.87 6.98
N LYS A 79 6.15 -5.83 7.83
CA LYS A 79 4.96 -5.35 8.54
C LYS A 79 3.85 -4.88 7.61
N ILE A 80 4.20 -4.43 6.41
CA ILE A 80 3.24 -3.92 5.42
C ILE A 80 2.43 -5.05 4.82
N TYR A 81 3.08 -6.16 4.49
CA TYR A 81 2.38 -7.35 4.00
C TYR A 81 1.49 -7.93 5.10
N PHE A 82 1.95 -7.91 6.36
CA PHE A 82 1.11 -8.29 7.48
C PHE A 82 -0.08 -7.33 7.69
N ALA A 83 0.12 -6.02 7.55
CA ALA A 83 -0.96 -5.03 7.60
C ALA A 83 -1.97 -5.21 6.46
N LEU A 84 -1.52 -5.51 5.24
CA LEU A 84 -2.40 -5.84 4.11
C LEU A 84 -3.17 -7.14 4.37
N PHE A 85 -2.54 -8.13 4.99
CA PHE A 85 -3.22 -9.36 5.38
C PHE A 85 -4.31 -9.08 6.44
N LEU A 86 -4.04 -8.25 7.45
CA LEU A 86 -5.05 -7.84 8.42
C LEU A 86 -6.17 -7.00 7.77
N ALA A 87 -5.82 -6.08 6.88
CA ALA A 87 -6.76 -5.25 6.14
C ALA A 87 -7.71 -6.13 5.31
N ARG A 88 -7.20 -7.17 4.67
CA ARG A 88 -8.02 -8.18 3.99
C ARG A 88 -9.06 -8.78 4.94
N SER A 89 -8.62 -9.32 6.08
CA SER A 89 -9.53 -9.94 7.04
C SER A 89 -10.60 -8.95 7.54
N PHE A 90 -10.23 -7.69 7.73
CA PHE A 90 -11.17 -6.63 8.08
C PHE A 90 -12.18 -6.33 6.96
N PHE A 91 -11.70 -6.13 5.73
CA PHE A 91 -12.54 -5.75 4.59
C PHE A 91 -13.44 -6.87 4.07
N PHE A 92 -12.99 -8.14 4.14
CA PHE A 92 -13.77 -9.29 3.65
C PHE A 92 -14.52 -10.01 4.76
N GLY A 93 -14.02 -10.01 5.99
CA GLY A 93 -14.61 -10.74 7.12
C GLY A 93 -15.55 -9.92 8.00
N PHE A 94 -15.39 -8.60 8.07
CA PHE A 94 -16.16 -7.74 8.98
C PHE A 94 -16.80 -6.54 8.25
N GLN A 95 -17.79 -6.79 7.41
CA GLN A 95 -18.44 -5.75 6.59
C GLN A 95 -19.71 -5.19 7.25
N ASP A 96 -19.55 -4.22 8.16
CA ASP A 96 -20.65 -3.37 8.64
C ASP A 96 -20.55 -1.97 8.03
N ILE A 97 -20.82 -1.89 6.72
CA ILE A 97 -20.63 -0.68 5.90
C ILE A 97 -21.55 0.47 6.36
N SER A 98 -22.70 0.13 6.96
CA SER A 98 -23.65 1.07 7.55
C SER A 98 -23.12 1.77 8.80
N ASN A 99 -22.12 1.20 9.46
CA ASN A 99 -21.66 1.66 10.75
C ASN A 99 -20.52 2.68 10.61
N PRO A 100 -20.64 3.89 11.18
CA PRO A 100 -19.58 4.88 11.10
C PRO A 100 -18.26 4.42 11.77
N PHE A 101 -18.33 3.58 12.81
CA PHE A 101 -17.14 3.06 13.48
C PHE A 101 -16.28 2.18 12.55
N TYR A 102 -16.92 1.47 11.61
CA TYR A 102 -16.22 0.70 10.58
C TYR A 102 -15.29 1.61 9.76
N TRP A 103 -15.81 2.75 9.31
CA TRP A 103 -15.06 3.72 8.52
C TRP A 103 -13.96 4.43 9.31
N ILE A 104 -14.20 4.72 10.59
CA ILE A 104 -13.17 5.28 11.49
C ILE A 104 -12.00 4.30 11.62
N LEU A 105 -12.30 3.01 11.80
CA LEU A 105 -11.28 1.97 11.92
C LEU A 105 -10.53 1.76 10.59
N ALA A 106 -11.24 1.76 9.46
CA ALA A 106 -10.63 1.71 8.13
C ALA A 106 -9.67 2.90 7.90
N LEU A 107 -10.07 4.10 8.30
CA LEU A 107 -9.26 5.31 8.18
C LEU A 107 -8.01 5.28 9.07
N LEU A 108 -8.12 4.73 10.28
CA LEU A 108 -6.97 4.50 11.17
C LEU A 108 -5.95 3.53 10.55
N ILE A 109 -6.41 2.42 9.96
CA ILE A 109 -5.55 1.47 9.26
C ILE A 109 -4.87 2.15 8.05
N ALA A 110 -5.65 2.87 7.24
CA ALA A 110 -5.13 3.57 6.05
C ALA A 110 -4.11 4.66 6.42
N SER A 111 -4.38 5.47 7.44
CA SER A 111 -3.46 6.53 7.89
C SER A 111 -2.15 5.98 8.45
N SER A 112 -2.19 4.86 9.18
CA SER A 112 -0.98 4.15 9.62
C SER A 112 -0.15 3.71 8.42
N PHE A 113 -0.80 3.16 7.39
CA PHE A 113 -0.17 2.71 6.17
C PHE A 113 0.50 3.86 5.39
N VAL A 114 -0.23 4.95 5.17
CA VAL A 114 0.27 6.15 4.47
C VAL A 114 1.45 6.76 5.22
N ARG A 115 1.42 6.78 6.55
CA ARG A 115 2.53 7.28 7.36
C ARG A 115 3.78 6.40 7.27
N SER A 116 3.63 5.08 7.16
CA SER A 116 4.78 4.18 6.93
C SER A 116 5.35 4.33 5.53
N PHE A 117 4.49 4.61 4.55
CA PHE A 117 4.85 4.79 3.16
C PHE A 117 5.60 6.10 2.89
N ILE A 118 5.23 7.14 3.63
CA ILE A 118 5.76 8.49 3.50
C ILE A 118 6.67 8.79 4.70
N THR A 119 7.96 9.01 4.45
CA THR A 119 8.89 9.42 5.51
C THR A 119 9.12 10.93 5.44
N LYS A 120 9.22 11.56 6.61
CA LYS A 120 9.67 12.95 6.74
C LYS A 120 11.18 12.95 6.89
N GLU A 121 11.86 13.73 6.06
CA GLU A 121 13.28 14.00 6.27
C GLU A 121 13.42 14.84 7.55
N LYS A 122 14.10 14.28 8.56
CA LYS A 122 14.48 15.05 9.75
C LYS A 122 15.60 15.99 9.33
N GLU A 123 15.64 17.20 9.91
CA GLU A 123 16.81 18.07 9.80
C GLU A 123 18.05 17.27 10.24
N ALA A 124 18.82 16.74 9.29
CA ALA A 124 20.18 16.34 9.54
C ALA A 124 20.99 17.63 9.64
N LYS A 125 20.97 18.21 10.84
CA LYS A 125 22.02 19.13 11.29
C LYS A 125 23.13 18.32 11.94
#